data_AF-A0A9D7RPZ9-F1
#
_entry.id   AF-A0A9D7RPZ9-F1
#
_cell.length_a   1.000
_cell.length_b   1.000
_cell.length_c   1.000
_cell.angle_alpha   90.00
_cell.angle_beta   90.00
_cell.angle_gamma   90.00
#
_symmetry.space_group_name_H-M   'P 1'
#
loop_
_entity.id
_entity.type
_entity.pdbx_description
1 polymer ?
#
loop_
_entity_poly.entity_id
_entity_poly.type
_entity_poly.pdbx_seq_one_letter_code
_entity_poly.pdbx_strand_id
1 'polypeptide(L)'
;MSTAMNFPRTVLVTAIIAAALSGCSKEESSGPTPKVSLTASEQDMLLFMLEEERLARDTYIALDALWAAPQFTNITSSEQSHMDKIATLLVKYGVAYTVLPAGTFAHPELQALYDRFMIDGALSEANALHIGATIEDLDIVDLQQRMDATANVDIDAAFAKLQCGSRNHLRSFVGAIIASGGTYTPQFMDQASYDAILASENEGCGGN
;
A
#
# COMPACT_ATOMS: atom_id res chain seq x y z
N MET A 1 -19.11 -51.98 -78.91
CA MET A 1 -18.96 -52.18 -77.45
C MET A 1 -20.08 -51.40 -76.79
N SER A 2 -21.23 -52.05 -76.60
CA SER A 2 -21.75 -52.56 -75.32
C SER A 2 -22.10 -51.43 -74.32
N THR A 3 -23.38 -51.05 -74.21
CA THR A 3 -24.35 -51.34 -73.09
C THR A 3 -23.92 -50.68 -71.77
N ALA A 4 -24.74 -49.93 -71.00
CA ALA A 4 -26.13 -50.16 -70.64
C ALA A 4 -26.83 -48.91 -70.06
N MET A 5 -28.17 -49.00 -70.02
CA MET A 5 -29.14 -48.10 -69.38
C MET A 5 -29.03 -48.05 -67.85
N ASN A 6 -29.49 -46.93 -67.26
CA ASN A 6 -30.36 -46.94 -66.07
C ASN A 6 -31.10 -45.60 -65.90
N PHE A 7 -32.43 -45.66 -65.76
CA PHE A 7 -33.37 -44.62 -65.28
C PHE A 7 -33.68 -44.89 -63.79
N PRO A 8 -34.54 -44.12 -63.07
CA PRO A 8 -34.89 -42.69 -63.07
C PRO A 8 -34.79 -42.10 -61.63
N ARG A 9 -35.11 -40.82 -61.43
CA ARG A 9 -35.98 -40.36 -60.31
C ARG A 9 -36.29 -38.86 -60.39
N THR A 10 -37.54 -38.56 -60.73
CA THR A 10 -38.18 -37.27 -60.52
C THR A 10 -38.26 -36.99 -59.01
N VAL A 11 -37.77 -35.83 -58.57
CA VAL A 11 -38.09 -35.29 -57.24
C VAL A 11 -38.59 -33.86 -57.42
N LEU A 12 -39.80 -33.67 -56.89
CA LEU A 12 -40.60 -32.47 -56.79
C LEU A 12 -39.84 -31.39 -55.99
N VAL A 13 -39.58 -30.23 -56.58
CA VAL A 13 -39.02 -29.07 -55.86
C VAL A 13 -40.17 -28.30 -55.23
N THR A 14 -40.37 -28.53 -53.93
CA THR A 14 -41.24 -27.70 -53.08
C THR A 14 -40.48 -26.45 -52.66
N ALA A 15 -41.00 -25.28 -53.01
CA ALA A 15 -40.52 -23.99 -52.52
C ALA A 15 -40.89 -23.85 -51.03
N ILE A 16 -39.88 -23.77 -50.16
CA ILE A 16 -40.04 -23.43 -48.74
C ILE A 16 -39.60 -21.98 -48.56
N ILE A 17 -40.55 -21.14 -48.14
CA ILE A 17 -40.35 -19.76 -47.71
C ILE A 17 -39.60 -19.78 -46.38
N ALA A 18 -38.35 -19.30 -46.35
CA ALA A 18 -37.60 -19.09 -45.13
C ALA A 18 -38.04 -17.75 -44.49
N ALA A 19 -38.75 -17.84 -43.37
CA ALA A 19 -39.03 -16.70 -42.50
C ALA A 19 -37.72 -16.22 -41.85
N ALA A 20 -37.40 -14.94 -42.02
CA ALA A 20 -36.28 -14.30 -41.35
C ALA A 20 -36.55 -14.21 -39.83
N LEU A 21 -35.86 -15.04 -39.06
CA LEU A 21 -35.74 -14.84 -37.62
C LEU A 21 -34.79 -13.65 -37.39
N SER A 22 -35.36 -12.51 -36.98
CA SER A 22 -34.58 -11.42 -36.40
C SER A 22 -33.96 -11.92 -35.11
N GLY A 23 -32.67 -12.29 -35.17
CA GLY A 23 -31.86 -12.49 -33.98
C GLY A 23 -31.70 -11.16 -33.27
N CYS A 24 -32.27 -11.04 -32.06
CA CYS A 24 -31.85 -10.02 -31.11
C CYS A 24 -30.41 -10.33 -30.69
N SER A 25 -29.44 -9.74 -31.38
CA SER A 25 -28.10 -9.59 -30.86
C SER A 25 -28.21 -8.75 -29.59
N LYS A 26 -27.97 -9.35 -28.41
CA LYS A 26 -27.66 -8.59 -27.21
C LYS A 26 -26.39 -7.78 -27.54
N GLU A 27 -26.55 -6.49 -27.78
CA GLU A 27 -25.42 -5.57 -27.71
C GLU A 27 -25.00 -5.49 -26.24
N GLU A 28 -23.97 -6.27 -25.91
CA GLU A 28 -23.24 -6.11 -24.66
C GLU A 28 -22.45 -4.82 -24.78
N SER A 29 -23.07 -3.72 -24.34
CA SER A 29 -22.44 -2.42 -24.17
C SER A 29 -21.32 -2.55 -23.13
N SER A 30 -20.12 -2.89 -23.57
CA SER A 30 -18.88 -2.67 -22.84
C SER A 30 -18.54 -1.18 -22.89
N GLY A 31 -19.37 -0.37 -22.21
CA GLY A 31 -18.97 0.98 -21.84
C GLY A 31 -17.69 0.91 -20.99
N PRO A 32 -16.84 1.95 -21.00
CA PRO A 32 -15.74 2.02 -20.05
C PRO A 32 -16.34 1.90 -18.65
N THR A 33 -15.91 0.91 -17.87
CA THR A 33 -16.16 0.91 -16.44
C THR A 33 -15.73 2.27 -15.91
N PRO A 34 -16.56 2.99 -15.13
CA PRO A 34 -16.12 4.23 -14.52
C PRO A 34 -14.85 3.92 -13.73
N LYS A 35 -13.71 4.46 -14.15
CA LYS A 35 -12.56 4.56 -13.25
C LYS A 35 -13.06 5.38 -12.08
N VAL A 36 -13.25 4.75 -10.93
CA VAL A 36 -13.54 5.47 -9.69
C VAL A 36 -12.37 6.41 -9.48
N SER A 37 -12.59 7.70 -9.69
CA SER A 37 -11.60 8.73 -9.42
C SER A 37 -11.55 8.97 -7.92
N LEU A 38 -10.34 9.16 -7.38
CA LEU A 38 -10.18 9.55 -5.98
C LEU A 38 -10.77 10.93 -5.73
N THR A 39 -11.40 11.10 -4.58
CA THR A 39 -11.72 12.42 -4.02
C THR A 39 -10.44 13.20 -3.73
N ALA A 40 -10.52 14.53 -3.64
CA ALA A 40 -9.35 15.35 -3.28
C ALA A 40 -8.72 14.89 -1.96
N SER A 41 -9.55 14.59 -0.95
CA SER A 41 -9.09 14.08 0.34
C SER A 41 -8.33 12.76 0.24
N GLU A 42 -8.73 11.85 -0.65
CA GLU A 42 -8.03 10.59 -0.87
C GLU A 42 -6.71 10.77 -1.62
N GLN A 43 -6.65 11.73 -2.55
CA GLN A 43 -5.41 12.09 -3.23
C GLN A 43 -4.41 12.67 -2.24
N ASP A 44 -4.82 13.65 -1.44
CA ASP A 44 -3.99 14.29 -0.42
C ASP A 44 -3.51 13.27 0.62
N MET A 45 -4.37 12.34 1.02
CA MET A 45 -4.04 11.24 1.92
C MET A 45 -2.96 10.30 1.37
N LEU A 46 -3.05 9.90 0.10
CA LEU A 46 -2.00 9.07 -0.51
C LEU A 46 -0.69 9.84 -0.68
N LEU A 47 -0.75 11.14 -1.02
CA LEU A 47 0.44 11.97 -1.14
C LEU A 47 1.13 12.16 0.22
N PHE A 48 0.35 12.36 1.28
CA PHE A 48 0.86 12.47 2.64
C PHE A 48 1.52 11.17 3.08
N MET A 49 0.82 10.03 2.96
CA MET A 49 1.39 8.75 3.39
C MET A 49 2.61 8.35 2.57
N LEU A 50 2.69 8.72 1.28
CA LEU A 50 3.93 8.52 0.51
C LEU A 50 5.13 9.26 1.15
N GLU A 51 4.90 10.47 1.67
CA GLU A 51 5.93 11.23 2.36
C GLU A 51 6.21 10.72 3.77
N GLU A 52 5.22 10.18 4.48
CA GLU A 52 5.42 9.60 5.82
C GLU A 52 6.23 8.29 5.78
N GLU A 53 5.94 7.40 4.84
CA GLU A 53 6.77 6.20 4.60
C GLU A 53 8.20 6.58 4.17
N ARG A 54 8.34 7.70 3.46
CA ARG A 54 9.66 8.28 3.14
C ARG A 54 10.35 8.85 4.36
N LEU A 55 9.62 9.49 5.28
CA LEU A 55 10.13 9.99 6.56
C LEU A 55 10.74 8.84 7.35
N ALA A 56 10.06 7.70 7.44
CA ALA A 56 10.57 6.48 8.05
C ALA A 56 11.86 6.02 7.37
N ARG A 57 11.80 5.73 6.08
CA ARG A 57 12.95 5.23 5.29
C ARG A 57 14.18 6.14 5.40
N ASP A 58 14.01 7.44 5.18
CA ASP A 58 15.12 8.38 5.13
C ASP A 58 15.74 8.60 6.52
N THR A 59 14.91 8.59 7.57
CA THR A 59 15.40 8.65 8.96
C THR A 59 16.18 7.38 9.30
N TYR A 60 15.69 6.21 8.91
CA TYR A 60 16.35 4.93 9.20
C TYR A 60 17.70 4.84 8.50
N ILE A 61 17.78 5.21 7.21
CA ILE A 61 19.05 5.26 6.47
C ILE A 61 20.04 6.19 7.16
N ALA A 62 19.58 7.38 7.57
CA ALA A 62 20.47 8.38 8.16
C ALA A 62 20.97 7.96 9.56
N LEU A 63 20.11 7.37 10.40
CA LEU A 63 20.49 6.90 11.73
C LEU A 63 21.30 5.58 11.69
N ASP A 64 21.06 4.71 10.71
CA ASP A 64 21.90 3.53 10.45
C ASP A 64 23.35 3.94 10.14
N ALA A 65 23.54 4.99 9.34
CA ALA A 65 24.87 5.52 9.03
C ALA A 65 25.64 6.04 10.26
N LEU A 66 24.94 6.42 11.33
CA LEU A 66 25.54 6.88 12.59
C LEU A 66 25.80 5.74 13.58
N TRP A 67 24.88 4.80 13.68
CA TRP A 67 24.83 3.83 14.79
C TRP A 67 24.96 2.38 14.37
N ALA A 68 24.73 2.05 13.10
CA ALA A 68 24.74 0.69 12.55
C ALA A 68 23.86 -0.31 13.33
N ALA A 69 22.72 0.17 13.85
CA ALA A 69 21.78 -0.67 14.60
C ALA A 69 21.01 -1.58 13.62
N PRO A 70 20.98 -2.92 13.84
CA PRO A 70 20.39 -3.86 12.89
C PRO A 70 18.93 -3.59 12.51
N GLN A 71 18.18 -2.96 13.41
CA GLN A 71 16.78 -2.59 13.20
C GLN A 71 16.63 -1.71 11.97
N PHE A 72 17.47 -0.67 11.83
CA PHE A 72 17.38 0.25 10.70
C PHE A 72 17.70 -0.43 9.38
N THR A 73 18.80 -1.21 9.31
CA THR A 73 19.15 -1.96 8.11
C THR A 73 18.04 -2.95 7.69
N ASN A 74 17.43 -3.66 8.65
CA ASN A 74 16.43 -4.69 8.35
C ASN A 74 15.06 -4.10 7.96
N ILE A 75 14.71 -2.92 8.49
CA ILE A 75 13.38 -2.31 8.31
C ILE A 75 13.35 -1.39 7.08
N THR A 76 14.46 -0.74 6.73
CA THR A 76 14.52 0.22 5.61
C THR A 76 13.96 -0.33 4.28
N SER A 77 14.20 -1.60 3.95
CA SER A 77 13.64 -2.21 2.73
C SER A 77 12.12 -2.41 2.78
N SER A 78 11.57 -2.56 3.99
CA SER A 78 10.13 -2.61 4.23
C SER A 78 9.50 -1.25 3.93
N GLU A 79 10.10 -0.15 4.40
CA GLU A 79 9.61 1.20 4.12
C GLU A 79 9.67 1.57 2.65
N GLN A 80 10.70 1.11 1.94
CA GLN A 80 10.71 1.24 0.48
C GLN A 80 9.53 0.49 -0.16
N SER A 81 9.21 -0.70 0.34
CA SER A 81 8.07 -1.48 -0.14
C SER A 81 6.72 -0.82 0.17
N HIS A 82 6.62 -0.14 1.31
CA HIS A 82 5.45 0.67 1.67
C HIS A 82 5.27 1.86 0.72
N MET A 83 6.34 2.64 0.48
CA MET A 83 6.34 3.71 -0.52
C MET A 83 5.90 3.21 -1.89
N ASP A 84 6.43 2.07 -2.35
CA ASP A 84 6.10 1.47 -3.64
C ASP A 84 4.61 1.08 -3.73
N LYS A 85 4.01 0.63 -2.62
CA LYS A 85 2.58 0.31 -2.54
C LYS A 85 1.74 1.57 -2.75
N ILE A 86 2.07 2.67 -2.08
CA ILE A 86 1.35 3.94 -2.23
C ILE A 86 1.54 4.52 -3.64
N ALA A 87 2.77 4.50 -4.15
CA ALA A 87 3.08 4.93 -5.51
C ALA A 87 2.27 4.14 -6.56
N THR A 88 2.05 2.85 -6.35
CA THR A 88 1.20 2.02 -7.22
C THR A 88 -0.25 2.54 -7.26
N LEU A 89 -0.81 2.97 -6.12
CA LEU A 89 -2.14 3.57 -6.07
C LEU A 89 -2.18 4.93 -6.75
N LEU A 90 -1.20 5.79 -6.50
CA LEU A 90 -1.09 7.11 -7.15
C LEU A 90 -1.06 6.96 -8.68
N VAL A 91 -0.27 6.01 -9.20
CA VAL A 91 -0.25 5.69 -10.64
C VAL A 91 -1.59 5.13 -11.13
N LYS A 92 -2.18 4.17 -10.41
CA LYS A 92 -3.47 3.55 -10.76
C LYS A 92 -4.57 4.59 -10.96
N TYR A 93 -4.63 5.57 -10.07
CA TYR A 93 -5.64 6.63 -10.07
C TYR A 93 -5.24 7.89 -10.85
N GLY A 94 -4.02 7.95 -11.40
CA GLY A 94 -3.56 9.08 -12.20
C GLY A 94 -3.26 10.34 -11.38
N VAL A 95 -2.88 10.18 -10.11
CA VAL A 95 -2.46 11.28 -9.24
C VAL A 95 -0.98 11.55 -9.47
N ALA A 96 -0.64 12.77 -9.84
CA ALA A 96 0.74 13.18 -10.01
C ALA A 96 1.43 13.31 -8.64
N TYR A 97 2.66 12.81 -8.54
CA TYR A 97 3.49 12.94 -7.34
C TYR A 97 4.94 13.19 -7.73
N THR A 98 5.74 13.67 -6.78
CA THR A 98 7.19 13.85 -6.94
C THR A 98 7.86 13.36 -5.68
N VAL A 99 8.93 12.58 -5.85
CA VAL A 99 9.80 12.18 -4.74
C VAL A 99 10.93 13.22 -4.66
N LEU A 100 10.93 14.00 -3.58
CA LEU A 100 11.98 14.99 -3.32
C LEU A 100 13.28 14.30 -2.89
N PRO A 101 14.42 15.02 -2.88
CA PRO A 101 15.67 14.50 -2.34
C PRO A 101 15.51 13.99 -0.91
N ALA A 102 16.34 13.03 -0.51
CA ALA A 102 16.27 12.41 0.81
C ALA A 102 16.36 13.47 1.93
N GLY A 103 15.52 13.33 2.95
CA GLY A 103 15.41 14.28 4.07
C GLY A 103 14.73 15.61 3.74
N THR A 104 14.14 15.74 2.55
CA THR A 104 13.33 16.90 2.15
C THR A 104 11.87 16.49 1.96
N PHE A 105 10.93 17.23 2.53
CA PHE A 105 9.49 16.93 2.51
C PHE A 105 8.67 18.13 2.05
N ALA A 106 7.61 17.86 1.27
CA ALA A 106 6.69 18.88 0.80
C ALA A 106 5.71 19.30 1.91
N HIS A 107 5.29 18.35 2.75
CA HIS A 107 4.47 18.60 3.93
C HIS A 107 5.34 19.18 5.06
N PRO A 108 5.11 20.44 5.47
CA PRO A 108 5.94 21.11 6.48
C PRO A 108 5.98 20.37 7.82
N GLU A 109 4.90 19.70 8.19
CA GLU A 109 4.79 18.87 9.39
C GLU A 109 5.76 17.67 9.34
N LEU A 110 5.88 16.99 8.21
CA LEU A 110 6.81 15.88 8.03
C LEU A 110 8.26 16.37 7.97
N GLN A 111 8.51 17.54 7.38
CA GLN A 111 9.84 18.16 7.44
C GLN A 111 10.24 18.47 8.89
N ALA A 112 9.34 19.05 9.68
CA ALA A 112 9.61 19.36 11.07
C ALA A 112 9.88 18.10 11.92
N LEU A 113 9.15 17.00 11.65
CA LEU A 113 9.41 15.70 12.28
C LEU A 113 10.79 15.16 11.88
N TYR A 114 11.13 15.15 10.59
CA TYR A 114 12.46 14.70 10.13
C TYR A 114 13.59 15.47 10.82
N ASP A 115 13.51 16.80 10.80
CA ASP A 115 14.54 17.66 11.40
C ASP A 115 14.70 17.35 12.90
N ARG A 116 13.58 17.13 13.60
CA ARG A 116 13.58 16.79 15.03
C ARG A 116 14.14 15.40 15.29
N PHE A 117 13.72 14.41 14.53
CA PHE A 117 14.16 13.01 14.64
C PHE A 117 15.65 12.87 14.37
N MET A 118 16.19 13.61 13.41
CA MET A 118 17.63 13.64 13.14
C MET A 118 18.42 14.26 14.29
N ILE A 119 17.92 15.33 14.92
CA ILE A 119 18.57 15.93 16.09
C ILE A 119 18.57 14.97 17.28
N ASP A 120 17.41 14.39 17.59
CA ASP A 120 17.26 13.55 18.78
C ASP A 120 17.92 12.19 18.63
N GLY A 121 17.78 11.56 17.46
CA GLY A 121 18.37 10.26 17.14
C GLY A 121 19.89 10.32 17.03
N ALA A 122 20.49 11.47 16.72
CA ALA A 122 21.94 11.63 16.69
C ALA A 122 22.60 11.75 18.07
N LEU A 123 21.83 11.75 19.17
CA LEU A 123 22.37 11.88 20.53
C LEU A 123 22.99 10.57 21.06
N SER A 124 22.36 9.42 20.76
CA SER A 124 22.85 8.09 21.12
C SER A 124 22.13 7.01 20.33
N GLU A 125 22.70 5.80 20.25
CA GLU A 125 22.03 4.63 19.67
C GLU A 125 20.67 4.35 20.35
N ALA A 126 20.60 4.49 21.69
CA ALA A 126 19.35 4.33 22.41
C ALA A 126 18.28 5.36 21.97
N ASN A 127 18.67 6.62 21.78
CA ASN A 127 17.75 7.63 21.27
C ASN A 127 17.35 7.34 19.82
N ALA A 128 18.25 6.84 18.99
CA ALA A 128 17.92 6.43 17.63
C ALA A 128 16.85 5.31 17.63
N LEU A 129 17.02 4.28 18.46
CA LEU A 129 16.01 3.21 18.59
C LEU A 129 14.65 3.75 19.06
N HIS A 130 14.65 4.74 19.97
CA HIS A 130 13.43 5.44 20.37
C HIS A 130 12.79 6.20 19.21
N ILE A 131 13.57 6.89 18.38
CA ILE A 131 13.05 7.54 17.17
C ILE A 131 12.43 6.53 16.21
N GLY A 132 13.05 5.36 16.04
CA GLY A 132 12.46 4.25 15.30
C GLY A 132 11.08 3.87 15.83
N ALA A 133 10.97 3.58 17.13
CA ALA A 133 9.68 3.28 17.76
C ALA A 133 8.66 4.42 17.64
N THR A 134 9.08 5.68 17.71
CA THR A 134 8.23 6.86 17.57
C THR A 134 7.68 7.05 16.16
N ILE A 135 8.46 6.72 15.14
CA ILE A 135 7.97 6.75 13.76
C ILE A 135 6.89 5.69 13.55
N GLU A 136 7.11 4.46 13.99
CA GLU A 136 6.10 3.39 13.84
C GLU A 136 4.83 3.66 14.64
N ASP A 137 4.98 4.30 15.80
CA ASP A 137 3.88 4.75 16.64
C ASP A 137 3.00 5.81 15.93
N LEU A 138 3.64 6.81 15.32
CA LEU A 138 2.97 7.80 14.47
C LEU A 138 2.26 7.14 13.30
N ASP A 139 2.98 6.33 12.53
CA ASP A 139 2.49 5.73 11.28
C ASP A 139 1.27 4.82 11.52
N ILE A 140 1.27 4.03 12.60
CA ILE A 140 0.12 3.19 12.97
C ILE A 140 -1.14 4.03 13.21
N VAL A 141 -1.00 5.17 13.88
CA VAL A 141 -2.11 6.07 14.21
C VAL A 141 -2.64 6.76 12.95
N ASP A 142 -1.74 7.30 12.13
CA ASP A 142 -2.11 8.03 10.92
C ASP A 142 -2.76 7.09 9.89
N LEU A 143 -2.23 5.87 9.72
CA LEU A 143 -2.86 4.83 8.90
C LEU A 143 -4.27 4.48 9.40
N GLN A 144 -4.47 4.34 10.72
CA GLN A 144 -5.81 4.04 11.27
C GLN A 144 -6.80 5.16 10.96
N GLN A 145 -6.42 6.40 11.25
CA GLN A 145 -7.28 7.57 11.02
C GLN A 145 -7.68 7.69 9.54
N ARG A 146 -6.76 7.35 8.65
CA ARG A 146 -6.93 7.40 7.20
C ARG A 146 -7.82 6.29 6.67
N MET A 147 -7.68 5.07 7.18
CA MET A 147 -8.62 3.98 6.90
C MET A 147 -10.04 4.34 7.35
N ASP A 148 -10.19 4.94 8.54
CA ASP A 148 -11.49 5.37 9.06
C ASP A 148 -12.14 6.51 8.22
N ALA A 149 -11.32 7.27 7.48
CA ALA A 149 -11.75 8.42 6.68
C ALA A 149 -12.06 8.10 5.21
N THR A 150 -11.83 6.87 4.74
CA THR A 150 -12.10 6.46 3.36
C THR A 150 -13.04 5.25 3.28
N ALA A 151 -13.80 5.16 2.19
CA ALA A 151 -14.53 3.95 1.82
C ALA A 151 -13.91 3.24 0.60
N ASN A 152 -12.76 3.73 0.12
CA ASN A 152 -12.08 3.16 -1.03
C ASN A 152 -11.31 1.91 -0.60
N VAL A 153 -11.85 0.76 -0.99
CA VAL A 153 -11.30 -0.57 -0.66
C VAL A 153 -9.87 -0.79 -1.12
N ASP A 154 -9.40 -0.11 -2.17
CA ASP A 154 -8.02 -0.23 -2.64
C ASP A 154 -7.04 0.52 -1.72
N ILE A 155 -7.47 1.68 -1.19
CA ILE A 155 -6.69 2.48 -0.23
C ILE A 155 -6.68 1.77 1.13
N ASP A 156 -7.86 1.36 1.61
CA ASP A 156 -8.03 0.64 2.87
C ASP A 156 -7.16 -0.64 2.90
N ALA A 157 -7.22 -1.45 1.84
CA ALA A 157 -6.41 -2.67 1.75
C ALA A 157 -4.89 -2.40 1.67
N ALA A 158 -4.46 -1.26 1.14
CA ALA A 158 -3.06 -0.88 1.14
C ALA A 158 -2.61 -0.44 2.53
N PHE A 159 -3.36 0.46 3.18
CA PHE A 159 -3.04 0.98 4.51
C PHE A 159 -3.08 -0.11 5.58
N ALA A 160 -4.02 -1.05 5.52
CA ALA A 160 -4.05 -2.19 6.43
C ALA A 160 -2.78 -3.06 6.34
N LYS A 161 -2.16 -3.15 5.15
CA LYS A 161 -0.90 -3.88 4.96
C LYS A 161 0.30 -3.11 5.49
N LEU A 162 0.36 -1.80 5.22
CA LEU A 162 1.39 -0.91 5.78
C LEU A 162 1.34 -0.98 7.31
N GLN A 163 0.16 -0.78 7.90
CA GLN A 163 -0.02 -0.76 9.36
C GLN A 163 0.37 -2.10 10.01
N CYS A 164 0.17 -3.22 9.30
CA CYS A 164 0.67 -4.53 9.73
C CYS A 164 2.19 -4.58 9.77
N GLY A 165 2.87 -4.05 8.75
CA GLY A 165 4.31 -3.88 8.72
C GLY A 165 4.80 -3.01 9.88
N SER A 166 4.18 -1.84 10.08
CA SER A 166 4.54 -0.88 11.12
C SER A 166 4.41 -1.46 12.53
N ARG A 167 3.38 -2.29 12.80
CA ARG A 167 3.28 -3.05 14.06
C ARG A 167 4.46 -4.00 14.28
N ASN A 168 4.94 -4.67 13.23
CA ASN A 168 6.13 -5.53 13.33
C ASN A 168 7.41 -4.71 13.54
N HIS A 169 7.53 -3.56 12.89
CA HIS A 169 8.65 -2.65 13.08
C HIS A 169 8.67 -2.10 14.51
N LEU A 170 7.52 -1.68 15.05
CA LEU A 170 7.38 -1.25 16.44
C LEU A 170 7.85 -2.33 17.42
N ARG A 171 7.39 -3.58 17.25
CA ARG A 171 7.87 -4.72 18.05
C ARG A 171 9.39 -4.88 17.97
N SER A 172 9.98 -4.68 16.78
CA SER A 172 11.42 -4.79 16.56
C SER A 172 12.21 -3.70 17.29
N PHE A 173 11.81 -2.43 17.16
CA PHE A 173 12.44 -1.32 17.87
C PHE A 173 12.26 -1.42 19.37
N VAL A 174 11.04 -1.67 19.86
CA VAL A 174 10.78 -1.82 21.30
C VAL A 174 11.53 -3.02 21.88
N GLY A 175 11.58 -4.14 21.16
CA GLY A 175 12.37 -5.31 21.56
C GLY A 175 13.86 -4.97 21.73
N ALA A 176 14.42 -4.17 20.83
CA ALA A 176 15.80 -3.69 20.92
C ALA A 176 16.02 -2.75 22.12
N ILE A 177 15.09 -1.82 22.33
CA ILE A 177 15.10 -0.89 23.48
C ILE A 177 15.09 -1.69 24.79
N ILE A 178 14.19 -2.65 24.95
CA ILE A 178 14.10 -3.49 26.15
C ILE A 178 15.36 -4.35 26.33
N ALA A 179 15.88 -4.93 25.26
CA ALA A 179 17.11 -5.72 25.31
C ALA A 179 18.33 -4.89 25.76
N SER A 180 18.32 -3.58 25.47
CA SER A 180 19.32 -2.62 25.96
C SER A 180 19.07 -2.12 27.41
N GLY A 181 18.00 -2.58 28.06
CA GLY A 181 17.59 -2.16 29.41
C GLY A 181 16.76 -0.88 29.46
N GLY A 182 16.31 -0.38 28.31
CA GLY A 182 15.43 0.79 28.20
C GLY A 182 13.95 0.44 28.22
N THR A 183 13.11 1.47 28.08
CA THR A 183 11.64 1.35 27.97
C THR A 183 11.12 2.37 26.96
N TYR A 184 10.12 2.00 26.19
CA TYR A 184 9.41 2.95 25.31
C TYR A 184 8.00 3.23 25.84
N THR A 185 7.59 4.49 25.77
CA THR A 185 6.22 4.94 26.08
C THR A 185 5.66 5.56 24.80
N PRO A 186 4.47 5.13 24.32
CA PRO A 186 3.91 5.68 23.10
C PRO A 186 3.67 7.18 23.22
N GLN A 187 3.97 7.90 22.14
CA GLN A 187 3.82 9.34 21.97
C GLN A 187 2.54 9.69 21.22
N PHE A 188 2.05 8.80 20.34
CA PHE A 188 0.88 9.04 19.48
C PHE A 188 -0.28 8.09 19.79
N MET A 189 -0.03 6.78 19.80
CA MET A 189 -1.05 5.79 20.12
C MET A 189 -1.36 5.77 21.62
N ASP A 190 -2.57 5.33 21.96
CA ASP A 190 -2.91 5.12 23.36
C ASP A 190 -2.16 3.91 23.94
N GLN A 191 -1.97 3.92 25.27
CA GLN A 191 -1.24 2.88 25.97
C GLN A 191 -1.85 1.48 25.79
N ALA A 192 -3.19 1.36 25.69
CA ALA A 192 -3.82 0.04 25.59
C ALA A 192 -3.60 -0.58 24.20
N SER A 193 -3.65 0.23 23.14
CA SER A 193 -3.30 -0.18 21.78
C SER A 193 -1.85 -0.61 21.68
N TYR A 194 -0.93 0.17 22.25
CA TYR A 194 0.48 -0.18 22.35
C TYR A 194 0.71 -1.52 23.08
N ASP A 195 0.13 -1.68 24.27
CA ASP A 195 0.26 -2.90 25.06
C ASP A 195 -0.29 -4.12 24.32
N ALA A 196 -1.40 -3.97 23.59
CA ALA A 196 -1.99 -5.03 22.78
C ALA A 196 -1.09 -5.45 21.61
N ILE A 197 -0.44 -4.50 20.93
CA ILE A 197 0.54 -4.79 19.86
C ILE A 197 1.71 -5.59 20.43
N LEU A 198 2.28 -5.17 21.57
CA LEU A 198 3.44 -5.84 22.15
C LEU A 198 3.13 -7.20 22.79
N ALA A 199 1.89 -7.42 23.21
CA ALA A 199 1.44 -8.70 23.76
C ALA A 199 1.18 -9.77 22.68
N SER A 200 1.21 -9.41 21.40
CA SER A 200 0.96 -10.31 20.27
C SER A 200 2.23 -10.66 19.51
N GLU A 201 2.21 -11.80 18.81
CA GLU A 201 3.32 -12.24 17.95
C GLU A 201 3.43 -11.37 16.69
N ASN A 202 4.58 -11.46 16.01
CA ASN A 202 4.76 -10.82 14.71
C ASN A 202 3.72 -11.32 13.69
N GLU A 203 3.23 -10.40 12.89
CA GLU A 203 2.15 -10.64 11.94
C GLU A 203 2.66 -11.02 10.55
N GLY A 204 1.92 -11.92 9.88
CA GLY A 204 2.15 -12.25 8.47
C GLY A 204 1.44 -11.26 7.56
N CYS A 205 2.10 -10.16 7.19
CA CYS A 205 1.48 -9.04 6.46
C CYS A 205 1.28 -9.26 4.95
N GLY A 206 1.64 -10.44 4.44
CA GLY A 206 1.63 -10.78 3.02
C GLY A 206 2.75 -10.05 2.27
N GLY A 207 3.69 -10.81 1.71
CA GLY A 207 4.70 -10.24 0.82
C GLY A 207 4.07 -9.61 -0.42
N ASN A 208 4.78 -8.66 -1.03
CA ASN A 208 4.38 -8.00 -2.28
C ASN A 208 4.07 -8.99 -3.41
#